data_AF-A0A8G1EEX1-F1
#
_entry.id   AF-A0A8G1EEX1-F1
#
_cell.length_a   1.000
_cell.length_b   1.000
_cell.length_c   1.000
_cell.angle_alpha   90.00
_cell.angle_beta   90.00
_cell.angle_gamma   90.00
#
_symmetry.space_group_name_H-M   'P 1'
#
loop_
_entity.id
_entity.type
_entity.pdbx_description
1 polymer ?
#
loop_
_entity_poly.entity_id
_entity_poly.type
_entity_poly.pdbx_seq_one_letter_code
_entity_poly.pdbx_strand_id
1 'polypeptide(L)'
;MVIKTLQVDVMKDAEALLDRYGGMPLRLFEDELVRMGFAQQGGDPATVAMEHTGQGLYLELALDAEGKLHSYTLVPFEELKKKQERVRW
;
A
#
# COMPACT_ATOMS: atom_id res chain seq x y z
N MET A 1 -3.06 19.26 14.51
CA MET A 1 -2.23 18.08 14.78
C MET A 1 -3.03 16.77 14.71
N VAL A 2 -4.12 16.69 13.92
CA VAL A 2 -5.02 15.51 13.88
C VAL A 2 -4.74 14.63 12.66
N ILE A 3 -4.37 15.24 11.53
CA ILE A 3 -4.16 14.56 10.24
C ILE A 3 -2.98 13.57 10.31
N LYS A 4 -1.89 13.92 11.01
CA LYS A 4 -0.74 13.02 11.17
C LYS A 4 -1.05 11.79 12.02
N THR A 5 -1.91 11.91 13.02
CA THR A 5 -2.28 10.77 13.87
C THR A 5 -3.12 9.77 13.09
N LEU A 6 -4.10 10.27 12.32
CA LEU A 6 -4.96 9.42 11.50
C LEU A 6 -4.19 8.72 10.37
N GLN A 7 -3.23 9.40 9.74
CA GLN A 7 -2.33 8.78 8.74
C GLN A 7 -1.54 7.62 9.35
N VAL A 8 -0.99 7.81 10.56
CA VAL A 8 -0.23 6.76 11.26
C VAL A 8 -1.12 5.59 11.66
N ASP A 9 -2.35 5.85 12.08
CA ASP A 9 -3.29 4.79 12.45
C ASP A 9 -3.69 3.95 11.23
N VAL A 10 -4.02 4.59 10.10
CA VAL A 10 -4.30 3.88 8.83
C VAL A 10 -3.09 3.07 8.37
N MET A 11 -1.87 3.59 8.55
CA MET A 11 -0.66 2.82 8.21
C MET A 11 -0.54 1.56 9.05
N LYS A 12 -0.70 1.66 10.37
CA LYS A 12 -0.61 0.51 11.27
C LYS A 12 -1.68 -0.55 10.97
N ASP A 13 -2.90 -0.12 10.70
CA ASP A 13 -3.99 -1.02 10.36
C ASP A 13 -3.70 -1.74 9.04
N ALA A 14 -3.12 -1.04 8.06
CA ALA A 14 -2.78 -1.62 6.76
C ALA A 14 -1.60 -2.59 6.87
N GLU A 15 -0.56 -2.23 7.64
CA GLU A 15 0.56 -3.12 7.94
C GLU A 15 0.09 -4.38 8.66
N ALA A 16 -0.77 -4.26 9.68
CA ALA A 16 -1.33 -5.40 10.40
C ALA A 16 -2.17 -6.32 9.48
N LEU A 17 -2.93 -5.74 8.55
CA LEU A 17 -3.67 -6.49 7.53
C LEU A 17 -2.70 -7.26 6.62
N LEU A 18 -1.70 -6.57 6.06
CA LEU A 18 -0.76 -7.16 5.12
C LEU A 18 0.12 -8.23 5.76
N ASP A 19 0.55 -8.03 7.00
CA ASP A 19 1.31 -9.02 7.77
C ASP A 19 0.47 -10.28 8.04
N ARG A 20 -0.83 -10.12 8.30
CA ARG A 20 -1.77 -11.24 8.48
C ARG A 20 -1.98 -12.04 7.20
N TYR A 21 -2.02 -11.36 6.05
CA TYR A 21 -2.27 -11.98 4.74
C TYR A 21 -0.97 -12.22 3.93
N GLY A 22 0.20 -12.07 4.53
CA GLY A 22 1.49 -12.38 3.91
C GLY A 22 1.51 -13.80 3.34
N GLY A 23 1.90 -13.93 2.07
CA GLY A 23 1.87 -15.22 1.36
C GLY A 23 0.48 -15.70 0.94
N MET A 24 -0.57 -14.89 1.10
CA MET A 24 -1.92 -15.20 0.64
C MET A 24 -2.28 -14.46 -0.66
N PRO A 25 -3.21 -15.00 -1.48
CA PRO A 25 -3.69 -14.33 -2.69
C PRO A 25 -4.36 -12.99 -2.40
N LEU A 26 -4.05 -11.97 -3.22
CA LEU A 26 -4.59 -10.61 -3.10
C LEU A 26 -6.11 -10.56 -2.94
N ARG A 27 -6.82 -11.36 -3.75
CA ARG A 27 -8.30 -11.47 -3.74
C ARG A 27 -8.93 -11.75 -2.37
N LEU A 28 -8.16 -12.21 -1.39
CA LEU A 28 -8.67 -12.50 -0.04
C LEU A 28 -8.76 -11.26 0.85
N PHE A 29 -8.00 -10.20 0.57
CA PHE A 29 -7.90 -9.02 1.43
C PHE A 29 -7.98 -7.69 0.68
N GLU A 30 -8.02 -7.71 -0.66
CA GLU A 30 -8.21 -6.52 -1.49
C GLU A 30 -9.45 -5.70 -1.10
N ASP A 31 -10.57 -6.35 -0.84
CA ASP A 31 -11.79 -5.69 -0.37
C ASP A 31 -11.60 -4.98 0.98
N GLU A 32 -10.74 -5.50 1.86
CA GLU A 32 -10.42 -4.86 3.13
C GLU A 32 -9.61 -3.58 2.90
N LEU A 33 -8.63 -3.60 2.00
CA LEU A 33 -7.87 -2.40 1.60
C LEU A 33 -8.80 -1.33 0.99
N VAL A 34 -9.75 -1.73 0.14
CA VAL A 34 -10.74 -0.81 -0.42
C VAL A 34 -11.63 -0.21 0.66
N ARG A 35 -12.08 -1.01 1.64
CA ARG A 35 -12.86 -0.52 2.80
C ARG A 35 -12.06 0.44 3.69
N MET A 36 -10.75 0.28 3.75
CA MET A 36 -9.84 1.20 4.46
C MET A 36 -9.60 2.50 3.70
N GLY A 37 -10.12 2.64 2.48
CA GLY A 37 -10.00 3.86 1.67
C GLY A 37 -8.85 3.86 0.67
N PHE A 38 -8.18 2.71 0.46
CA PHE A 38 -7.23 2.55 -0.63
C PHE A 38 -7.96 2.33 -1.96
N ALA A 39 -7.58 3.07 -2.98
CA ALA A 39 -8.08 2.92 -4.34
C ALA A 39 -6.96 2.43 -5.25
N GLN A 40 -7.21 1.39 -6.03
CA GLN A 40 -6.25 0.88 -7.02
C GLN A 40 -6.04 1.93 -8.12
N GLN A 41 -4.78 2.33 -8.35
CA GLN A 41 -4.43 3.29 -9.40
C GLN A 41 -3.99 2.61 -10.71
N GLY A 42 -3.58 1.34 -10.61
CA GLY A 42 -3.05 0.56 -11.70
C GLY A 42 -2.03 -0.44 -11.17
N GLY A 43 -1.72 -1.46 -11.97
CA GLY A 43 -0.76 -2.49 -11.57
C GLY A 43 -0.28 -3.31 -12.75
N ASP A 44 0.98 -3.71 -12.68
CA ASP A 44 1.56 -4.78 -13.49
C ASP A 44 1.03 -6.13 -12.94
N PRO A 45 0.98 -7.22 -13.72
CA PRO A 45 0.67 -8.55 -13.19
C PRO A 45 1.46 -8.94 -11.91
N ALA A 46 2.68 -8.42 -11.76
CA ALA A 46 3.53 -8.66 -10.60
C ALA A 46 3.39 -7.63 -9.47
N THR A 47 2.67 -6.52 -9.67
CA THR A 47 2.62 -5.42 -8.70
C THR A 47 1.30 -4.66 -8.74
N VAL A 48 0.66 -4.50 -7.58
CA VAL A 48 -0.57 -3.71 -7.44
C VAL A 48 -0.29 -2.44 -6.67
N ALA A 49 -0.53 -1.29 -7.31
CA ALA A 49 -0.40 0.02 -6.68
C ALA A 49 -1.78 0.55 -6.27
N MET A 50 -1.86 1.01 -5.02
CA MET A 50 -3.06 1.58 -4.42
C MET A 50 -2.71 2.87 -3.68
N GLU A 51 -3.68 3.78 -3.62
CA GLU A 51 -3.52 5.08 -2.97
C GLU A 51 -4.67 5.35 -2.01
N HIS A 52 -4.34 5.86 -0.83
CA HIS A 52 -5.30 6.47 0.08
C HIS A 52 -5.19 8.00 -0.02
N THR A 53 -5.92 8.61 -0.95
CA THR A 53 -5.86 10.06 -1.22
C THR A 53 -6.22 10.91 0.00
N GLY A 54 -7.18 10.45 0.80
CA GLY A 54 -7.58 11.12 2.05
C GLY A 54 -6.49 11.23 3.13
N GLN A 55 -5.53 10.30 3.15
CA GLN A 55 -4.39 10.31 4.07
C GLN A 55 -3.05 10.54 3.37
N GLY A 56 -3.03 10.72 2.04
CA GLY A 56 -1.81 10.87 1.26
C GLY A 56 -0.84 9.69 1.42
N LEU A 57 -1.36 8.46 1.35
CA LEU A 57 -0.57 7.23 1.44
C LEU A 57 -0.52 6.50 0.11
N TYR A 58 0.64 5.95 -0.20
CA TYR A 58 0.89 5.05 -1.32
C TYR A 58 1.20 3.66 -0.78
N LEU A 59 0.47 2.67 -1.30
CA LEU A 59 0.66 1.26 -1.01
C LEU A 59 0.99 0.53 -2.30
N GLU A 60 2.11 -0.18 -2.31
CA GLU A 60 2.51 -1.04 -3.40
C GLU A 60 2.64 -2.47 -2.89
N LEU A 61 1.96 -3.40 -3.56
CA LEU A 61 1.95 -4.81 -3.23
C LEU A 61 2.70 -5.56 -4.32
N ALA A 62 3.83 -6.19 -3.98
CA ALA A 62 4.52 -7.09 -4.88
C ALA A 62 3.93 -8.49 -4.73
N LEU A 63 3.48 -9.07 -5.85
CA LEU A 63 2.92 -10.41 -5.90
C LEU A 63 3.96 -11.39 -6.46
N ASP A 64 3.94 -12.63 -5.96
CA ASP A 64 4.70 -13.71 -6.56
C ASP A 64 4.05 -14.22 -7.86
N ALA A 65 4.68 -15.21 -8.50
CA ALA A 65 4.17 -15.80 -9.74
C ALA A 65 2.80 -16.51 -9.58
N GLU A 66 2.38 -16.81 -8.35
CA GLU A 66 1.07 -17.38 -8.03
C GLU A 66 0.03 -16.31 -7.65
N GLY A 67 0.40 -15.01 -7.70
CA GLY A 67 -0.47 -13.90 -7.32
C GLY A 67 -0.65 -13.73 -5.80
N LYS A 68 0.26 -14.29 -5.00
CA LYS A 68 0.27 -14.16 -3.53
C LYS A 68 1.13 -12.98 -3.11
N LEU A 69 0.75 -12.33 -2.00
CA LEU A 69 1.51 -11.23 -1.44
C LEU A 69 2.92 -11.70 -1.04
N HIS A 70 3.93 -11.21 -1.77
CA HIS A 70 5.34 -11.50 -1.51
C HIS A 70 5.99 -10.43 -0.63
N SER A 71 5.75 -9.16 -0.95
CA SER A 71 6.21 -8.01 -0.16
C SER A 71 5.32 -6.80 -0.39
N TYR A 72 5.46 -5.78 0.45
CA TYR A 72 4.72 -4.52 0.30
C TYR A 72 5.60 -3.32 0.63
N THR A 73 5.24 -2.17 0.06
CA THR A 73 5.76 -0.86 0.43
C THR A 73 4.59 0.05 0.78
N LEU A 74 4.52 0.51 2.02
CA LEU A 74 3.55 1.49 2.48
C LEU A 74 4.28 2.77 2.90
N VAL A 75 4.04 3.88 2.21
CA VAL A 75 4.72 5.15 2.48
C VAL A 75 3.80 6.35 2.31
N PRO A 76 4.02 7.45 3.06
CA PRO A 76 3.42 8.73 2.74
C PRO A 76 3.87 9.24 1.35
N PHE A 77 3.00 9.98 0.65
CA PHE A 77 3.31 10.62 -0.63
C PHE A 77 4.55 11.52 -0.56
N GLU A 78 4.76 12.19 0.57
CA GLU A 78 5.94 13.02 0.80
C GLU A 78 7.25 12.21 0.82
N GLU A 79 7.20 10.95 1.23
CA GLU A 79 8.35 10.04 1.17
C GLU A 79 8.50 9.40 -0.22
N LEU A 80 7.40 9.14 -0.92
CA LEU A 80 7.41 8.68 -2.30
C LEU A 80 8.13 9.68 -3.22
N LYS A 81 7.82 10.98 -3.08
CA LYS A 81 8.50 12.07 -3.82
C LYS A 81 10.00 12.07 -3.58
N LYS A 82 10.43 11.97 -2.32
CA LYS A 82 11.86 11.92 -1.97
C LYS A 82 12.58 10.71 -2.58
N LYS A 83 11.92 9.55 -2.65
CA LYS A 83 12.46 8.36 -3.31
C LYS A 83 12.61 8.57 -4.82
N GLN A 84 11.61 9.18 -5.48
CA GLN A 84 11.67 9.47 -6.91
C GLN A 84 12.69 10.55 -7.27
N GLU A 85 12.89 11.56 -6.42
CA GLU A 85 13.91 12.60 -6.63
C GLU A 85 15.34 12.05 -6.54
N ARG A 86 15.56 11.01 -5.72
CA ARG A 86 16.88 10.37 -5.55
C ARG A 86 17.34 9.52 -6.74
N VAL A 87 16.42 9.12 -7.61
CA VAL A 87 16.71 8.27 -8.79
C VAL A 87 16.97 9.10 -10.05
N ARG A 88 16.77 10.43 -9.99
CA ARG A 88 17.06 11.34 -11.10
C ARG A 88 18.52 11.80 -11.09
N TRP A 89 19.51 10.91 -11.12
CA TRP A 89 20.93 11.26 -11.35
C TRP A 89 21.50 10.43 -12.49
#